data_AF-A0A840KGK8-F1
#
_entry.id   AF-A0A840KGK8-F1
#
_cell.length_a   1.000
_cell.length_b   1.000
_cell.length_c   1.000
_cell.angle_alpha   90.00
_cell.angle_beta   90.00
_cell.angle_gamma   90.00
#
_symmetry.space_group_name_H-M   'P 1'
#
loop_
_entity.id
_entity.type
_entity.pdbx_description
1 polymer ?
#
loop_
_entity_poly.entity_id
_entity_poly.type
_entity_poly.pdbx_seq_one_letter_code
_entity_poly.pdbx_strand_id
1 'polypeptide(L)'
;MKATKRLLTSVWTVEFEKVSEGKVKILNYSRNDPEGYEREKELPNGELIETEDRVVTHLWLKPYQDFDPWVNEKNVTEIYEVVNPKFIFSYGHEE
;
A
#
# COMPACT_ATOMS: atom_id res chain seq x y z
N MET A 1 7.14 3.60 -7.63
CA MET A 1 7.58 3.12 -6.30
C MET A 1 6.66 1.98 -5.87
N LYS A 2 7.11 1.13 -4.95
CA LYS A 2 6.36 -0.05 -4.50
C LYS A 2 6.48 -0.19 -2.98
N ALA A 3 5.41 -0.64 -2.33
CA ALA A 3 5.38 -0.96 -0.90
C ALA A 3 4.67 -2.29 -0.68
N THR A 4 4.97 -2.96 0.44
CA THR A 4 4.43 -4.26 0.80
C THR A 4 3.59 -4.19 2.06
N LYS A 5 2.48 -4.92 2.09
CA LYS A 5 1.68 -5.16 3.30
C LYS A 5 1.55 -6.65 3.52
N ARG A 6 2.10 -7.16 4.62
CA ARG A 6 1.92 -8.56 4.99
C ARG A 6 0.58 -8.74 5.72
N LEU A 7 -0.28 -9.59 5.16
CA LEU A 7 -1.56 -9.99 5.73
C LEU A 7 -1.57 -11.51 5.91
N LEU A 8 -1.40 -11.97 7.15
CA LEU A 8 -1.26 -13.38 7.50
C LEU A 8 -0.14 -14.05 6.68
N THR A 9 -0.48 -14.98 5.78
CA THR A 9 0.45 -15.70 4.90
C THR A 9 0.61 -15.07 3.52
N SER A 10 -0.07 -13.95 3.24
CA SER A 10 -0.01 -13.28 1.94
C SER A 10 0.73 -11.95 2.03
N VAL A 11 1.51 -11.63 0.99
CA VAL A 11 2.14 -10.32 0.81
C VAL A 11 1.39 -9.57 -0.27
N TRP A 12 0.82 -8.43 0.10
CA TRP A 12 0.17 -7.52 -0.81
C TRP A 12 1.18 -6.46 -1.23
N THR A 13 1.13 -6.06 -2.49
CA THR A 13 1.94 -4.98 -3.05
C THR A 13 1.04 -3.85 -3.51
N VAL A 14 1.50 -2.63 -3.29
CA VAL A 14 0.93 -1.43 -3.89
C VAL A 14 2.01 -0.74 -4.70
N GLU A 15 1.72 -0.53 -5.98
CA GLU A 15 2.53 0.29 -6.86
C GLU A 15 1.96 1.69 -6.92
N PHE A 16 2.82 2.69 -6.73
CA PHE A 16 2.40 4.08 -6.67
C PHE A 16 3.45 5.01 -7.29
N GLU A 17 2.98 6.15 -7.75
CA GLU A 17 3.76 7.25 -8.30
C GLU A 17 3.62 8.47 -7.39
N LYS A 18 4.74 9.12 -7.04
CA LYS A 18 4.70 10.40 -6.31
C LYS A 18 4.33 11.50 -7.30
N VAL A 19 3.22 12.18 -7.07
CA VAL A 19 2.72 13.25 -7.95
C VAL A 19 3.20 14.61 -7.47
N SER A 20 3.25 14.81 -6.15
CA SER A 20 3.82 15.99 -5.50
C SER A 20 4.26 15.63 -4.08
N GLU A 21 4.80 16.60 -3.34
CA GLU A 21 5.02 16.44 -1.90
C GLU A 21 3.70 16.05 -1.21
N GLY A 22 3.75 15.00 -0.39
CA GLY A 22 2.59 14.47 0.34
C GLY A 22 1.49 13.84 -0.51
N LYS A 23 1.65 13.68 -1.84
CA LYS A 23 0.61 13.13 -2.71
C LYS A 23 1.12 12.01 -3.63
N VAL A 24 0.32 10.96 -3.75
CA VAL A 24 0.61 9.80 -4.61
C VAL A 24 -0.57 9.41 -5.48
N LYS A 25 -0.26 8.81 -6.61
CA LYS A 25 -1.19 8.12 -7.49
C LYS A 25 -0.95 6.62 -7.37
N ILE A 26 -2.00 5.87 -7.07
CA ILE A 26 -1.94 4.41 -7.01
C ILE A 26 -2.10 3.83 -8.41
N LEU A 27 -1.12 3.05 -8.83
CA LEU A 27 -1.04 2.42 -10.14
C LEU A 27 -1.73 1.05 -10.11
N ASN A 28 -1.31 0.19 -9.18
CA ASN A 28 -1.71 -1.21 -9.13
C ASN A 28 -1.73 -1.75 -7.68
N TYR A 29 -2.56 -2.77 -7.45
CA TYR A 29 -2.55 -3.61 -6.25
C TYR A 29 -2.45 -5.06 -6.66
N SER A 30 -1.56 -5.80 -6.02
CA SER A 30 -1.44 -7.22 -6.29
C SER A 30 -1.10 -8.01 -5.05
N ARG A 31 -1.88 -9.08 -4.83
CA ARG A 31 -1.58 -10.13 -3.85
C ARG A 31 -0.73 -11.27 -4.42
N ASN A 32 -0.47 -11.22 -5.73
CA ASN A 32 0.21 -12.28 -6.48
C ASN A 32 1.49 -11.74 -7.14
N ASP A 33 2.00 -10.60 -6.69
CA ASP A 33 3.24 -10.04 -7.21
C ASP A 33 4.42 -10.81 -6.59
N PRO A 34 5.16 -11.62 -7.38
CA PRO A 34 6.29 -12.40 -6.87
C PRO A 34 7.36 -11.49 -6.26
N GLU A 35 7.52 -10.26 -6.76
CA GLU A 35 8.48 -9.30 -6.22
C GLU A 35 8.18 -8.95 -4.75
N GLY A 36 6.89 -8.90 -4.39
CA GLY A 36 6.46 -8.66 -3.02
C GLY A 36 6.97 -9.73 -2.07
N TYR A 37 7.05 -10.99 -2.51
CA TYR A 37 7.52 -12.12 -1.70
C TYR A 37 9.05 -12.25 -1.72
N GLU A 38 9.67 -12.07 -2.88
CA GLU A 38 11.13 -12.23 -3.05
C GLU A 38 11.91 -11.07 -2.43
N ARG A 39 11.37 -9.85 -2.54
CA ARG A 39 12.06 -8.60 -2.17
C ARG A 39 11.35 -7.86 -1.05
N GLU A 40 10.53 -8.54 -0.25
CA GLU A 40 9.75 -7.91 0.82
C GLU A 40 10.61 -7.04 1.73
N LYS A 41 11.80 -7.52 2.08
CA LYS A 41 12.76 -6.85 2.99
C LYS A 41 13.40 -5.60 2.40
N GLU A 42 13.32 -5.43 1.09
CA GLU A 42 13.87 -4.29 0.36
C GLU A 42 12.79 -3.21 0.09
N LEU A 43 11.53 -3.54 0.34
CA LEU A 43 10.38 -2.68 0.09
C LEU A 43 9.85 -2.12 1.42
N PRO A 44 9.43 -0.85 1.46
CA PRO A 44 8.81 -0.29 2.66
C PRO A 44 7.54 -1.05 3.00
N ASN A 45 7.25 -1.16 4.30
CA ASN A 45 5.95 -1.64 4.73
C ASN A 45 4.90 -0.54 4.50
N GLY A 46 3.74 -0.94 4.00
CA GLY A 46 2.65 -0.04 3.65
C GLY A 46 1.32 -0.41 4.32
N GLU A 47 0.50 0.60 4.56
CA GLU A 47 -0.91 0.45 4.96
C GLU A 47 -1.78 1.40 4.12
N LEU A 48 -2.94 0.90 3.71
CA LEU A 48 -3.89 1.65 2.91
C LEU A 48 -5.01 2.12 3.83
N ILE A 49 -5.16 3.43 3.96
CA ILE A 49 -6.22 4.02 4.77
C ILE A 49 -7.43 4.21 3.89
N GLU A 50 -8.49 3.53 4.28
CA GLU A 50 -9.74 3.42 3.53
C GLU A 50 -10.87 4.19 4.23
N THR A 51 -11.82 4.68 3.46
CA THR A 51 -13.14 5.05 3.98
C THR A 51 -13.96 3.81 4.32
N GLU A 52 -15.14 4.00 4.92
CA GLU A 52 -16.12 2.93 5.14
C GLU A 52 -16.53 2.23 3.83
N ASP A 53 -16.49 2.95 2.70
CA ASP A 53 -16.80 2.44 1.36
C ASP A 53 -15.60 1.74 0.67
N ARG A 54 -14.52 1.43 1.39
CA ARG A 54 -13.32 0.76 0.86
C ARG A 54 -12.59 1.56 -0.22
N VAL A 55 -12.75 2.89 -0.18
CA VAL A 55 -12.05 3.83 -1.04
C VAL A 55 -10.76 4.26 -0.36
N VAL A 56 -9.62 4.03 -1.02
CA VAL A 56 -8.32 4.42 -0.45
C VAL A 56 -8.13 5.93 -0.54
N THR A 57 -7.87 6.54 0.61
CA THR A 57 -7.64 7.99 0.75
C THR A 57 -6.18 8.30 1.05
N HIS A 58 -5.48 7.42 1.78
CA HIS A 58 -4.08 7.63 2.13
C HIS A 58 -3.26 6.34 2.00
N LEU A 59 -1.98 6.52 1.68
CA LEU A 59 -0.96 5.50 1.75
C LEU A 59 0.01 5.86 2.89
N TRP A 60 0.06 5.01 3.90
CA TRP A 60 1.00 5.13 5.01
C TRP A 60 2.17 4.20 4.76
N LEU A 61 3.39 4.73 4.90
CA LEU A 61 4.61 3.95 4.73
C LEU A 61 5.50 4.06 5.96
N LYS A 62 6.25 2.98 6.18
CA LYS A 62 7.44 2.98 7.02
C LYS A 62 8.54 2.12 6.39
N PRO A 63 9.82 2.31 6.75
CA PRO A 63 10.88 1.39 6.35
C PRO A 63 10.54 -0.04 6.77
N TYR A 64 11.04 -1.02 6.00
CA TYR A 64 10.87 -2.43 6.37
C TYR A 64 11.40 -2.69 7.78
N GLN A 65 10.65 -3.45 8.57
CA GLN A 65 11.08 -3.87 9.89
C GLN A 65 10.72 -5.34 10.14
N ASP A 66 11.75 -6.16 10.43
CA ASP A 66 11.54 -7.54 10.85
C ASP A 66 10.71 -7.58 12.15
N PHE A 67 9.76 -8.53 12.22
CA PHE A 67 8.86 -8.78 13.36
C PHE A 67 7.83 -7.68 13.69
N ASP A 68 7.87 -6.52 13.02
CA ASP A 68 6.82 -5.50 13.07
C ASP A 68 6.47 -5.02 11.65
N PRO A 69 5.79 -5.84 10.83
CA PRO A 69 5.46 -5.46 9.46
C PRO A 69 4.25 -4.51 9.36
N TRP A 70 3.59 -4.21 10.48
CA TRP A 70 2.34 -3.45 10.50
C TRP A 70 2.61 -1.95 10.58
N VAL A 71 1.94 -1.17 9.73
CA VAL A 71 1.99 0.29 9.77
C VAL A 71 0.76 0.81 10.50
N ASN A 72 0.96 1.79 11.38
CA ASN A 72 -0.10 2.43 12.15
C ASN A 72 0.31 3.88 12.51
N GLU A 73 -0.60 4.62 13.13
CA GLU A 73 -0.40 6.03 13.51
C GLU A 73 0.84 6.30 14.38
N LYS A 74 1.31 5.30 15.13
CA LYS A 74 2.46 5.47 16.04
C LYS A 74 3.81 5.23 15.37
N ASN A 75 3.84 4.49 14.26
CA ASN A 75 5.09 4.06 13.60
C ASN A 75 5.19 4.46 12.12
N VAL A 76 4.18 5.13 11.57
CA VAL A 76 4.21 5.69 10.22
C VAL A 76 5.28 6.78 10.11
N THR A 77 6.08 6.73 9.05
CA THR A 77 7.11 7.74 8.78
C THR A 77 6.75 8.64 7.61
N GLU A 78 5.97 8.13 6.67
CA GLU A 78 5.51 8.87 5.50
C GLU A 78 4.01 8.68 5.30
N ILE A 79 3.29 9.78 5.15
CA ILE A 79 1.84 9.79 4.88
C ILE A 79 1.63 10.48 3.54
N TYR A 80 0.95 9.78 2.63
CA TYR A 80 0.61 10.31 1.31
C TYR A 80 -0.90 10.32 1.11
N GLU A 81 -1.43 11.46 0.66
CA GLU A 81 -2.80 11.59 0.14
C GLU A 81 -2.88 10.92 -1.24
N VAL A 82 -3.90 10.09 -1.46
CA VAL A 82 -4.14 9.40 -2.73
C VAL A 82 -5.01 10.25 -3.63
N VAL A 83 -4.45 10.72 -4.74
CA VAL A 83 -5.14 11.65 -5.66
C VAL A 83 -6.04 10.96 -6.68
N ASN A 84 -5.95 9.64 -6.78
CA ASN A 84 -6.83 8.81 -7.59
C ASN A 84 -7.47 7.73 -6.72
N PRO A 85 -8.50 8.07 -5.93
CA PRO A 85 -9.14 7.12 -5.05
C PRO A 85 -9.58 5.89 -5.86
N LYS A 86 -9.04 4.72 -5.53
CA LYS A 86 -9.35 3.43 -6.16
C LYS A 86 -9.87 2.48 -5.09
N PHE A 87 -10.84 1.64 -5.46
CA PHE A 87 -11.24 0.51 -4.64
C PHE A 87 -10.11 -0.53 -4.59
N ILE A 88 -9.83 -1.08 -3.40
CA ILE A 88 -8.86 -2.18 -3.24
C ILE A 88 -9.39 -3.49 -3.81
N PHE A 89 -10.71 -3.64 -3.88
CA PHE A 89 -11.38 -4.80 -4.43
C PHE A 89 -12.38 -4.34 -5.50
N SER A 90 -12.08 -4.54 -6.77
CA SER A 90 -13.11 -4.49 -7.82
C SER A 90 -13.79 -5.86 -7.90
N TYR A 91 -14.77 -6.13 -7.04
CA TYR A 91 -15.72 -7.20 -7.35
C TYR A 91 -16.68 -6.65 -8.42
N GLY A 92 -16.40 -6.94 -9.70
CA GLY A 92 -17.42 -6.89 -10.76
C GLY A 92 -17.78 -5.50 -11.33
N HIS A 93 -16.85 -4.55 -11.38
CA HIS A 93 -16.94 -3.49 -12.39
C HIS A 93 -16.00 -3.87 -13.53
N GLU A 94 -16.51 -4.71 -14.42
CA GLU A 94 -15.99 -4.83 -15.79
C GLU A 94 -16.07 -3.44 -16.44
N GLU A 95 -14.99 -3.03 -17.08
CA GLU A 95 -15.00 -1.92 -18.06
C GLU A 95 -15.88 -2.26 -19.27
#